data_AF-U4L6V0-F1
#
_entry.id   AF-U4L6V0-F1
#
_cell.length_a   1.000
_cell.length_b   1.000
_cell.length_c   1.000
_cell.angle_alpha   90.00
_cell.angle_beta   90.00
_cell.angle_gamma   90.00
#
_symmetry.space_group_name_H-M   'P 1'
#
loop_
_entity.id
_entity.type
_entity.pdbx_description
1 polymer ?
#
loop_
_entity_poly.entity_id
_entity_poly.type
_entity_poly.pdbx_seq_one_letter_code
_entity_poly.pdbx_strand_id
1 'polypeptide(L)'
;MGRRTIFTGTFVHTPTSNDLQILENAAVFVDENGKIVHIDENATSNTARLRHDLADWSGAELIYSHENEFFFPGFVDTHIHASQYPNAGIFGKSTLLDWLTTYTFPMEAALADKTRARDVYGRCIARTLANGTTTAAYYATRNVETTNLLADLCLKAGQRAFVGRMCMDQNSPKWYVDETPEASIAAAEESIAHCLKVDPERRLICPIITPRFAPTCSAKLLKGLGDLAERGKLPVQTHVCENEAEVKWVQELFPESTSYTGVYNTAGLLTERTILAHAIHLKKEEIQLIKEKNVKISHCPVSNLALTSGCAKVKALMQEGIKVGLGTDMSGGYSPSILESVRQATLVSNVVALTDGPGAKLSMAEALYLGTQGGAEVVGLGHKIGSFEVGKEWDAVLVTLGKVPEIPVEPEPEPVPEPMDTDESSESKETENGVLAEIEVNSIDEKKPAANGVNGSKDATVTNGVKATNGINGAKGPNASNGTKTATGTTDTGAEEEDAKPKIDDGIIDSAVDIFGWENWEEKVAKWVYNGDDRNTTAVWIAGREVYRQGGILVTWPIDATA
;
A
#
# COMPACT_ATOMS: atom_id res chain seq x y z
N MET A 1 28.17 3.45 6.77
CA MET A 1 28.03 2.09 7.30
C MET A 1 26.98 2.13 8.40
N GLY A 2 26.07 1.17 8.44
CA GLY A 2 25.02 1.09 9.46
C GLY A 2 25.61 0.75 10.83
N ARG A 3 24.79 0.90 11.87
CA ARG A 3 25.10 0.40 13.21
C ARG A 3 24.50 -1.01 13.33
N ARG A 4 25.17 -1.90 14.07
CA ARG A 4 24.56 -3.16 14.48
C ARG A 4 23.34 -2.89 15.35
N THR A 5 22.24 -3.55 15.06
CA THR A 5 20.97 -3.35 15.77
C THR A 5 20.35 -4.68 16.13
N ILE A 6 19.83 -4.77 17.35
CA ILE A 6 19.06 -5.90 17.84
C ILE A 6 17.61 -5.41 17.92
N PHE A 7 16.72 -6.08 17.22
CA PHE A 7 15.28 -5.89 17.34
C PHE A 7 14.76 -6.96 18.28
N THR A 8 13.89 -6.62 19.24
CA THR A 8 13.35 -7.61 20.19
C THR A 8 11.89 -7.36 20.54
N GLY A 9 11.16 -8.43 20.81
CA GLY A 9 9.72 -8.44 21.10
C GLY A 9 8.99 -9.41 20.18
N THR A 10 7.84 -8.99 19.65
CA THR A 10 6.98 -9.81 18.79
C THR A 10 7.31 -9.64 17.32
N PHE A 11 7.47 -10.76 16.60
CA PHE A 11 7.67 -10.79 15.16
C PHE A 11 6.58 -11.64 14.51
N VAL A 12 5.97 -11.11 13.46
CA VAL A 12 4.96 -11.81 12.67
C VAL A 12 5.45 -11.87 11.23
N HIS A 13 5.45 -13.04 10.60
CA HIS A 13 5.78 -13.13 9.18
C HIS A 13 5.16 -14.36 8.49
N THR A 14 5.31 -14.46 7.17
CA THR A 14 4.83 -15.60 6.37
C THR A 14 5.95 -16.13 5.46
N PRO A 15 6.85 -17.01 5.96
CA PRO A 15 8.00 -17.49 5.19
C PRO A 15 7.57 -18.42 4.05
N THR A 16 6.40 -19.07 4.19
CA THR A 16 5.76 -19.85 3.13
C THR A 16 4.28 -19.49 3.07
N SER A 17 3.58 -19.86 1.98
CA SER A 17 2.19 -19.46 1.77
C SER A 17 1.21 -20.02 2.82
N ASN A 18 1.57 -21.12 3.48
CA ASN A 18 0.68 -21.82 4.42
C ASN A 18 1.09 -21.62 5.88
N ASP A 19 2.04 -20.73 6.16
CA ASP A 19 2.67 -20.62 7.47
C ASP A 19 2.70 -19.17 7.93
N LEU A 20 1.91 -18.86 8.97
CA LEU A 20 1.95 -17.60 9.69
C LEU A 20 2.67 -17.86 11.00
N GLN A 21 3.90 -17.40 11.11
CA GLN A 21 4.67 -17.55 12.35
C GLN A 21 4.57 -16.28 13.18
N ILE A 22 4.37 -16.46 14.49
CA ILE A 22 4.29 -15.41 15.49
C ILE A 22 5.29 -15.76 16.60
N LEU A 23 6.35 -14.97 16.70
CA LEU A 23 7.44 -15.14 17.66
C LEU A 23 7.36 -14.02 18.71
N GLU A 24 6.71 -14.28 19.85
CA GLU A 24 6.35 -13.24 20.83
C GLU A 24 7.53 -12.72 21.67
N ASN A 25 8.54 -13.56 21.88
CA ASN A 25 9.70 -13.24 22.72
C ASN A 25 10.96 -13.56 21.94
N ALA A 26 11.14 -12.92 20.78
CA ALA A 26 12.30 -13.16 19.94
C ALA A 26 13.25 -11.95 19.90
N ALA A 27 14.45 -12.20 19.40
CA ALA A 27 15.43 -11.18 19.07
C ALA A 27 16.03 -11.44 17.69
N VAL A 28 16.03 -10.42 16.83
CA VAL A 28 16.62 -10.46 15.49
C VAL A 28 17.85 -9.54 15.46
N PHE A 29 18.99 -10.11 15.12
CA PHE A 29 20.28 -9.43 15.08
C PHE A 29 20.60 -9.00 13.65
N VAL A 30 20.72 -7.70 13.45
CA VAL A 30 20.97 -7.08 12.14
C VAL A 30 22.35 -6.42 12.14
N ASP A 31 23.20 -6.82 11.20
CA ASP A 31 24.57 -6.31 11.09
C ASP A 31 24.63 -4.88 10.51
N GLU A 32 25.83 -4.30 10.44
CA GLU A 32 26.10 -2.98 9.87
C GLU A 32 25.75 -2.82 8.38
N ASN A 33 25.52 -3.93 7.66
CA ASN A 33 25.11 -3.98 6.25
C ASN A 33 23.58 -4.13 6.09
N GLY A 34 22.86 -4.27 7.20
CA GLY A 34 21.41 -4.48 7.21
C GLY A 34 20.99 -5.91 6.99
N LYS A 35 21.86 -6.89 7.25
CA LYS A 35 21.59 -8.33 7.10
C LYS A 35 21.21 -8.95 8.43
N ILE A 36 20.20 -9.81 8.41
CA ILE A 36 19.85 -10.68 9.54
C ILE A 36 20.94 -11.74 9.67
N VAL A 37 21.66 -11.76 10.78
CA VAL A 37 22.77 -12.69 11.01
C VAL A 37 22.48 -13.71 12.11
N HIS A 38 21.50 -13.43 12.97
CA HIS A 38 21.04 -14.35 14.00
C HIS A 38 19.59 -14.05 14.37
N ILE A 39 18.86 -15.09 14.76
CA ILE A 39 17.51 -15.02 15.33
C ILE A 39 17.51 -15.90 16.56
N ASP A 40 17.17 -15.32 17.71
CA ASP A 40 16.86 -16.04 18.93
C ASP A 40 15.34 -16.06 19.10
N GLU A 41 14.72 -17.22 18.89
CA GLU A 41 13.25 -17.39 18.94
C GLU A 41 12.70 -17.44 20.38
N ASN A 42 13.58 -17.58 21.39
CA ASN A 42 13.21 -17.64 22.81
C ASN A 42 14.09 -16.67 23.62
N ALA A 43 14.21 -15.46 23.12
CA ALA A 43 14.97 -14.38 23.73
C ALA A 43 14.51 -14.11 25.16
N THR A 44 15.47 -14.05 26.09
CA THR A 44 15.16 -13.63 27.46
C THR A 44 14.79 -12.14 27.49
N SER A 45 13.86 -11.75 28.37
CA SER A 45 13.57 -10.33 28.65
C SER A 45 14.76 -9.58 29.29
N ASN A 46 15.85 -10.28 29.61
CA ASN A 46 17.06 -9.69 30.18
C ASN A 46 18.00 -9.19 29.08
N THR A 47 17.95 -7.90 28.83
CA THR A 47 18.69 -7.17 27.79
C THR A 47 20.22 -7.22 27.98
N ALA A 48 20.69 -7.37 29.23
CA ALA A 48 22.11 -7.55 29.53
C ALA A 48 22.62 -8.96 29.13
N ARG A 49 21.74 -9.97 29.12
CA ARG A 49 22.05 -11.31 28.61
C ARG A 49 22.04 -11.37 27.08
N LEU A 50 21.06 -10.75 26.42
CA LEU A 50 21.02 -10.69 24.95
C LEU A 50 22.30 -10.11 24.32
N ARG A 51 22.94 -9.13 24.97
CA ARG A 51 24.23 -8.57 24.54
C ARG A 51 25.45 -9.41 24.92
N HIS A 52 25.32 -10.30 25.90
CA HIS A 52 26.40 -11.09 26.47
C HIS A 52 26.46 -12.50 25.87
N ASP A 53 25.33 -13.04 25.41
CA ASP A 53 25.23 -14.39 24.84
C ASP A 53 25.83 -14.50 23.43
N LEU A 54 25.96 -13.36 22.72
CA LEU A 54 26.76 -13.23 21.50
C LEU A 54 27.89 -12.22 21.74
N ALA A 55 29.11 -12.72 22.01
CA ALA A 55 30.32 -11.92 22.04
C ALA A 55 30.36 -11.01 20.78
N ASP A 56 30.69 -9.73 20.95
CA ASP A 56 30.76 -8.67 19.91
C ASP A 56 29.49 -7.85 19.61
N TRP A 57 28.43 -7.94 20.42
CA TRP A 57 27.19 -7.13 20.27
C TRP A 57 26.94 -6.09 21.37
N SER A 58 27.91 -5.84 22.26
CA SER A 58 27.77 -4.93 23.42
C SER A 58 27.42 -3.48 23.07
N GLY A 59 27.83 -3.01 21.88
CA GLY A 59 27.56 -1.66 21.35
C GLY A 59 26.35 -1.54 20.43
N ALA A 60 25.63 -2.65 20.19
CA ALA A 60 24.48 -2.65 19.30
C ALA A 60 23.35 -1.74 19.82
N GLU A 61 22.67 -1.08 18.89
CA GLU A 61 21.41 -0.43 19.19
C GLU A 61 20.35 -1.49 19.51
N LEU A 62 19.41 -1.16 20.38
CA LEU A 62 18.36 -2.10 20.81
C LEU A 62 17.02 -1.42 20.60
N ILE A 63 16.19 -2.03 19.76
CA ILE A 63 14.85 -1.55 19.38
C ILE A 63 13.84 -2.59 19.85
N TYR A 64 12.80 -2.12 20.52
CA TYR A 64 11.77 -2.98 21.08
C TYR A 64 10.47 -2.79 20.31
N SER A 65 9.71 -3.87 20.15
CA SER A 65 8.26 -3.77 20.02
C SER A 65 7.64 -3.94 21.41
N HIS A 66 6.80 -3.02 21.82
CA HIS A 66 6.12 -3.04 23.11
C HIS A 66 4.80 -3.83 23.07
N GLU A 67 4.01 -3.72 24.14
CA GLU A 67 2.66 -4.32 24.18
C GLU A 67 1.84 -3.80 22.99
N ASN A 68 1.18 -4.72 22.27
CA ASN A 68 0.41 -4.42 21.06
C ASN A 68 1.21 -3.88 19.88
N GLU A 69 2.53 -4.05 19.90
CA GLU A 69 3.39 -3.79 18.75
C GLU A 69 4.02 -5.09 18.25
N PHE A 70 4.26 -5.16 16.94
CA PHE A 70 5.00 -6.26 16.35
C PHE A 70 5.77 -5.82 15.12
N PHE A 71 6.88 -6.50 14.85
CA PHE A 71 7.60 -6.38 13.59
C PHE A 71 6.96 -7.26 12.52
N PHE A 72 6.82 -6.72 11.32
CA PHE A 72 6.32 -7.42 10.14
C PHE A 72 7.24 -7.17 8.94
N PRO A 73 7.43 -8.12 8.00
CA PRO A 73 8.23 -7.84 6.80
C PRO A 73 7.67 -6.65 6.02
N GLY A 74 8.56 -5.85 5.46
CA GLY A 74 8.19 -4.78 4.54
C GLY A 74 7.35 -5.30 3.39
N PHE A 75 6.26 -4.58 3.06
CA PHE A 75 5.43 -4.95 1.91
C PHE A 75 6.19 -4.75 0.60
N VAL A 76 5.87 -5.62 -0.37
CA VAL A 76 6.38 -5.57 -1.74
C VAL A 76 5.22 -5.29 -2.68
N ASP A 77 5.20 -4.09 -3.26
CA ASP A 77 4.25 -3.70 -4.30
C ASP A 77 4.79 -4.10 -5.67
N THR A 78 4.23 -5.16 -6.26
CA THR A 78 4.70 -5.71 -7.52
C THR A 78 4.17 -4.98 -8.76
N HIS A 79 3.31 -3.98 -8.59
CA HIS A 79 2.78 -3.20 -9.71
C HIS A 79 2.13 -1.89 -9.25
N ILE A 80 2.72 -0.75 -9.62
CA ILE A 80 2.24 0.58 -9.26
C ILE A 80 2.62 1.63 -10.32
N HIS A 81 1.70 2.51 -10.71
CA HIS A 81 2.02 3.65 -11.57
C HIS A 81 2.23 4.91 -10.72
N ALA A 82 3.49 5.24 -10.43
CA ALA A 82 3.81 6.43 -9.64
C ALA A 82 3.26 7.72 -10.28
N SER A 83 3.22 7.75 -11.61
CA SER A 83 2.75 8.88 -12.42
C SER A 83 1.26 9.16 -12.30
N GLN A 84 0.48 8.16 -11.90
CA GLN A 84 -0.98 8.23 -11.85
C GLN A 84 -1.49 8.53 -10.44
N TYR A 85 -0.63 8.56 -9.41
CA TYR A 85 -1.02 8.80 -8.02
C TYR A 85 -2.02 9.96 -7.80
N PRO A 86 -1.93 11.13 -8.51
CA PRO A 86 -2.90 12.21 -8.34
C PRO A 86 -4.34 11.85 -8.71
N ASN A 87 -4.53 10.80 -9.52
CA ASN A 87 -5.82 10.29 -9.93
C ASN A 87 -6.34 9.16 -9.03
N ALA A 88 -5.63 8.79 -7.95
CA ALA A 88 -6.09 7.77 -7.01
C ALA A 88 -7.49 8.15 -6.47
N GLY A 89 -8.49 7.30 -6.73
CA GLY A 89 -9.90 7.57 -6.39
C GLY A 89 -10.70 8.30 -7.48
N ILE A 90 -10.11 8.64 -8.63
CA ILE A 90 -10.74 9.39 -9.73
C ILE A 90 -10.89 8.51 -10.97
N PHE A 91 -11.98 7.75 -11.05
CA PHE A 91 -12.31 6.88 -12.20
C PHE A 91 -13.79 6.94 -12.63
N GLY A 92 -14.69 7.48 -11.81
CA GLY A 92 -16.11 7.64 -12.17
C GLY A 92 -16.81 6.30 -12.46
N LYS A 93 -17.59 6.23 -13.54
CA LYS A 93 -18.22 4.99 -14.04
C LYS A 93 -17.48 4.36 -15.23
N SER A 94 -16.25 4.81 -15.48
CA SER A 94 -15.48 4.39 -16.65
C SER A 94 -14.93 2.97 -16.47
N THR A 95 -14.65 2.31 -17.60
CA THR A 95 -13.86 1.07 -17.64
C THR A 95 -12.47 1.39 -18.18
N LEU A 96 -11.56 0.40 -18.19
CA LEU A 96 -10.13 0.58 -18.52
C LEU A 96 -9.85 1.52 -19.72
N LEU A 97 -10.43 1.28 -20.89
CA LEU A 97 -10.09 2.04 -22.11
C LEU A 97 -10.55 3.51 -22.06
N ASP A 98 -11.74 3.76 -21.52
CA ASP A 98 -12.28 5.11 -21.34
C ASP A 98 -11.51 5.87 -20.25
N TRP A 99 -11.16 5.17 -19.17
CA TRP A 99 -10.37 5.69 -18.06
C TRP A 99 -8.97 6.14 -18.54
N LEU A 100 -8.30 5.31 -19.34
CA LEU A 100 -6.98 5.62 -19.91
C LEU A 100 -6.99 6.94 -20.67
N THR A 101 -7.98 7.12 -21.54
CA THR A 101 -8.11 8.31 -22.39
C THR A 101 -8.50 9.55 -21.61
N THR A 102 -9.37 9.40 -20.61
CA THR A 102 -9.95 10.52 -19.87
C THR A 102 -9.04 11.05 -18.77
N TYR A 103 -8.37 10.17 -18.03
CA TYR A 103 -7.63 10.52 -16.82
C TYR A 103 -6.14 10.22 -16.91
N THR A 104 -5.79 9.04 -17.41
CA THR A 104 -4.42 8.51 -17.31
C THR A 104 -3.44 9.20 -18.24
N PHE A 105 -3.68 9.18 -19.56
CA PHE A 105 -2.75 9.82 -20.51
C PHE A 105 -2.55 11.32 -20.24
N PRO A 106 -3.60 12.12 -19.92
CA PRO A 106 -3.41 13.53 -19.59
C PRO A 106 -2.53 13.75 -18.36
N MET A 107 -2.71 12.94 -17.31
CA MET A 107 -1.92 13.04 -16.09
C MET A 107 -0.46 12.64 -16.32
N GLU A 108 -0.23 11.50 -16.99
CA GLU A 108 1.12 11.05 -17.30
C GLU A 108 1.87 12.04 -18.21
N ALA A 109 1.20 12.63 -19.20
CA ALA A 109 1.81 13.65 -20.08
C ALA A 109 2.17 14.94 -19.32
N ALA A 110 1.35 15.34 -18.35
CA ALA A 110 1.63 16.53 -17.55
C ALA A 110 2.87 16.37 -16.65
N LEU A 111 3.33 15.15 -16.40
CA LEU A 111 4.59 14.88 -15.70
C LEU A 111 5.83 14.96 -16.59
N ALA A 112 5.72 15.47 -17.82
CA ALA A 112 6.89 15.99 -18.54
C ALA A 112 7.45 17.25 -17.85
N ASP A 113 6.62 17.98 -17.09
CA ASP A 113 7.07 19.02 -16.17
C ASP A 113 7.78 18.39 -14.96
N LYS A 114 9.09 18.58 -14.88
CA LYS A 114 9.95 18.05 -13.81
C LYS A 114 9.55 18.51 -12.41
N THR A 115 9.03 19.73 -12.26
CA THR A 115 8.59 20.26 -10.97
C THR A 115 7.35 19.53 -10.50
N ARG A 116 6.37 19.35 -11.40
CA ARG A 116 5.17 18.58 -11.12
C ARG A 116 5.50 17.11 -10.84
N ALA A 117 6.39 16.51 -11.63
CA ALA A 117 6.85 15.14 -11.43
C ALA A 117 7.52 14.95 -10.06
N ARG A 118 8.35 15.90 -9.62
CA ARG A 118 8.98 15.87 -8.29
C ARG A 118 7.95 15.85 -7.15
N ASP A 119 6.93 16.69 -7.22
CA ASP A 119 5.87 16.74 -6.20
C ASP A 119 5.06 15.43 -6.17
N VAL A 120 4.65 14.94 -7.34
CA VAL A 120 3.86 13.71 -7.46
C VAL A 120 4.64 12.48 -6.98
N TYR A 121 5.86 12.28 -7.49
CA TYR A 121 6.69 11.13 -7.11
C TYR A 121 7.12 11.19 -5.65
N GLY A 122 7.49 12.37 -5.14
CA GLY A 122 7.84 12.55 -3.72
C GLY A 122 6.69 12.16 -2.80
N ARG A 123 5.45 12.58 -3.11
CA ARG A 123 4.26 12.19 -2.34
C ARG A 123 3.92 10.71 -2.46
N CYS A 124 4.05 10.13 -3.65
CA CYS A 124 3.81 8.70 -3.88
C CYS A 124 4.78 7.83 -3.06
N ILE A 125 6.08 8.12 -3.10
CA ILE A 125 7.11 7.42 -2.32
C ILE A 125 6.85 7.60 -0.82
N ALA A 126 6.62 8.83 -0.37
CA ALA A 126 6.34 9.09 1.04
C ALA A 126 5.09 8.35 1.54
N ARG A 127 4.01 8.31 0.73
CA ARG A 127 2.78 7.61 1.12
C ARG A 127 2.94 6.10 1.12
N THR A 128 3.65 5.53 0.15
CA THR A 128 3.88 4.07 0.09
C THR A 128 4.78 3.62 1.26
N LEU A 129 5.82 4.38 1.61
CA LEU A 129 6.61 4.14 2.82
C LEU A 129 5.77 4.25 4.09
N ALA A 130 4.90 5.25 4.20
CA ALA A 130 3.98 5.38 5.34
C ALA A 130 2.98 4.21 5.44
N ASN A 131 2.73 3.49 4.34
CA ASN A 131 1.93 2.27 4.30
C ASN A 131 2.76 0.97 4.45
N GLY A 132 4.05 1.08 4.80
CA GLY A 132 4.93 -0.07 5.00
C GLY A 132 5.50 -0.70 3.72
N THR A 133 5.31 -0.10 2.55
CA THR A 133 5.86 -0.60 1.28
C THR A 133 7.34 -0.27 1.17
N THR A 134 8.18 -1.28 1.33
CA THR A 134 9.65 -1.17 1.28
C THR A 134 10.21 -1.36 -0.13
N THR A 135 9.52 -2.17 -0.95
CA THR A 135 9.91 -2.47 -2.32
C THR A 135 8.76 -2.23 -3.28
N ALA A 136 8.99 -1.54 -4.40
CA ALA A 136 7.95 -1.24 -5.38
C ALA A 136 8.43 -1.42 -6.84
N ALA A 137 7.57 -1.96 -7.70
CA ALA A 137 7.79 -2.02 -9.14
C ALA A 137 7.00 -0.92 -9.87
N TYR A 138 7.69 0.17 -10.15
CA TYR A 138 7.11 1.40 -10.68
C TYR A 138 7.03 1.42 -12.20
N TYR A 139 5.82 1.68 -12.68
CA TYR A 139 5.58 2.26 -13.99
C TYR A 139 5.72 3.79 -13.88
N ALA A 140 6.67 4.35 -14.61
CA ALA A 140 6.89 5.80 -14.68
C ALA A 140 6.05 6.42 -15.80
N THR A 141 6.66 7.26 -16.63
CA THR A 141 6.06 7.79 -17.86
C THR A 141 6.95 7.48 -19.06
N ARG A 142 6.56 7.94 -20.25
CA ARG A 142 7.44 7.87 -21.43
C ARG A 142 8.62 8.85 -21.41
N ASN A 143 8.64 9.84 -20.51
CA ASN A 143 9.68 10.86 -20.44
C ASN A 143 10.92 10.35 -19.68
N VAL A 144 12.09 10.41 -20.33
CA VAL A 144 13.36 9.92 -19.77
C VAL A 144 13.77 10.72 -18.53
N GLU A 145 13.73 12.05 -18.60
CA GLU A 145 14.18 12.91 -17.51
C GLU A 145 13.37 12.68 -16.23
N THR A 146 12.05 12.60 -16.33
CA THR A 146 11.21 12.39 -15.15
C THR A 146 11.16 10.93 -14.69
N THR A 147 11.43 9.96 -15.57
CA THR A 147 11.68 8.58 -15.13
C THR A 147 12.98 8.48 -14.32
N ASN A 148 14.03 9.15 -14.77
CA ASN A 148 15.31 9.21 -14.05
C ASN A 148 15.16 9.93 -12.70
N LEU A 149 14.36 10.99 -12.65
CA LEU A 149 13.99 11.66 -11.40
C LEU A 149 13.30 10.70 -10.41
N LEU A 150 12.39 9.84 -10.87
CA LEU A 150 11.75 8.85 -9.98
C LEU A 150 12.79 7.92 -9.35
N ALA A 151 13.74 7.41 -10.14
CA ALA A 151 14.85 6.59 -9.63
C ALA A 151 15.68 7.34 -8.58
N ASP A 152 16.02 8.61 -8.83
CA ASP A 152 16.78 9.45 -7.90
C ASP A 152 16.02 9.67 -6.58
N LEU A 153 14.71 9.91 -6.65
CA LEU A 153 13.87 10.12 -5.47
C LEU A 153 13.71 8.84 -4.65
N CYS A 154 13.52 7.68 -5.28
CA CYS A 154 13.49 6.38 -4.60
C CYS A 154 14.81 6.11 -3.87
N LEU A 155 15.94 6.32 -4.55
CA LEU A 155 17.27 6.12 -3.98
C LEU A 155 17.51 7.05 -2.78
N LYS A 156 17.10 8.32 -2.91
CA LYS A 156 17.21 9.32 -1.83
C LYS A 156 16.34 8.98 -0.63
N ALA A 157 15.11 8.51 -0.86
CA ALA A 157 14.20 8.06 0.18
C ALA A 157 14.65 6.73 0.82
N GLY A 158 15.60 6.02 0.19
CA GLY A 158 16.06 4.71 0.63
C GLY A 158 15.11 3.57 0.27
N GLN A 159 14.10 3.82 -0.59
CA GLN A 159 13.14 2.80 -1.02
C GLN A 159 13.77 1.91 -2.10
N ARG A 160 13.54 0.60 -1.99
CA ARG A 160 13.92 -0.34 -3.04
C ARG A 160 12.92 -0.22 -4.19
N ALA A 161 13.39 -0.03 -5.41
CA ALA A 161 12.53 0.25 -6.53
C ALA A 161 13.00 -0.43 -7.82
N PHE A 162 12.05 -1.04 -8.53
CA PHE A 162 12.18 -1.36 -9.94
C PHE A 162 11.59 -0.19 -10.73
N VAL A 163 12.40 0.51 -11.52
CA VAL A 163 11.96 1.74 -12.21
C VAL A 163 11.94 1.52 -13.71
N GLY A 164 10.74 1.64 -14.28
CA GLY A 164 10.46 1.32 -15.66
C GLY A 164 9.98 2.52 -16.47
N ARG A 165 10.72 2.87 -17.52
CA ARG A 165 10.31 3.87 -18.50
C ARG A 165 9.23 3.28 -19.40
N MET A 166 8.06 3.91 -19.44
CA MET A 166 6.92 3.42 -20.23
C MET A 166 7.24 3.49 -21.72
N CYS A 167 7.09 2.37 -22.44
CA CYS A 167 7.29 2.29 -23.89
C CYS A 167 5.95 2.10 -24.60
N MET A 168 5.64 2.97 -25.57
CA MET A 168 4.38 2.96 -26.35
C MET A 168 4.56 3.70 -27.68
N ASP A 169 4.46 3.03 -28.82
CA ASP A 169 4.66 3.62 -30.17
C ASP A 169 3.40 3.61 -31.06
N GLN A 170 2.29 3.06 -30.58
CA GLN A 170 1.03 3.03 -31.33
C GLN A 170 -0.21 3.10 -30.42
N ASN A 171 -1.38 3.27 -31.03
CA ASN A 171 -2.70 3.21 -30.39
C ASN A 171 -2.83 4.02 -29.08
N SER A 172 -2.09 5.12 -29.01
CA SER A 172 -2.06 6.09 -27.92
C SER A 172 -2.37 7.48 -28.50
N PRO A 173 -2.79 8.46 -27.70
CA PRO A 173 -3.01 9.82 -28.19
C PRO A 173 -1.76 10.36 -28.90
N LYS A 174 -1.93 11.06 -30.04
CA LYS A 174 -0.80 11.56 -30.85
C LYS A 174 0.17 12.47 -30.08
N TRP A 175 -0.31 13.13 -29.04
CA TRP A 175 0.48 14.00 -28.14
C TRP A 175 1.18 13.23 -27.02
N TYR A 176 0.94 11.92 -26.88
CA TYR A 176 1.50 11.06 -25.84
C TYR A 176 1.82 9.65 -26.38
N VAL A 177 2.78 9.60 -27.29
CA VAL A 177 3.26 8.37 -27.93
C VAL A 177 4.74 8.54 -28.32
N ASP A 178 5.52 7.47 -28.34
CA ASP A 178 6.85 7.44 -28.96
C ASP A 178 6.73 7.59 -30.47
N GLU A 179 7.64 8.35 -31.08
CA GLU A 179 7.60 8.62 -32.52
C GLU A 179 7.86 7.36 -33.36
N THR A 180 8.76 6.49 -32.87
CA THR A 180 9.16 5.25 -33.55
C THR A 180 9.54 4.18 -32.51
N PRO A 181 9.49 2.89 -32.89
CA PRO A 181 10.05 1.80 -32.09
C PRO A 181 11.50 2.07 -31.65
N GLU A 182 12.34 2.53 -32.58
CA GLU A 182 13.75 2.84 -32.33
C GLU A 182 13.93 3.93 -31.27
N ALA A 183 13.18 5.03 -31.38
CA ALA A 183 13.22 6.11 -30.41
C ALA A 183 12.74 5.64 -29.03
N SER A 184 11.72 4.76 -28.99
CA SER A 184 11.26 4.17 -27.74
C SER A 184 12.34 3.28 -27.10
N ILE A 185 13.00 2.43 -27.87
CA ILE A 185 14.07 1.55 -27.36
C ILE A 185 15.26 2.40 -26.86
N ALA A 186 15.71 3.39 -27.63
CA ALA A 186 16.84 4.26 -27.26
C ALA A 186 16.56 5.01 -25.95
N ALA A 187 15.37 5.59 -25.80
CA ALA A 187 15.00 6.28 -24.57
C ALA A 187 14.83 5.33 -23.37
N ALA A 188 14.45 4.06 -23.59
CA ALA A 188 14.50 3.05 -22.53
C ALA A 188 15.95 2.75 -22.11
N GLU A 189 16.88 2.63 -23.07
CA GLU A 189 18.32 2.46 -22.79
C GLU A 189 18.90 3.63 -21.98
N GLU A 190 18.49 4.86 -22.26
CA GLU A 190 18.91 6.04 -21.48
C GLU A 190 18.49 5.94 -20.01
N SER A 191 17.24 5.58 -19.72
CA SER A 191 16.79 5.39 -18.33
C SER A 191 17.42 4.19 -17.64
N ILE A 192 17.67 3.10 -18.38
CA ILE A 192 18.42 1.94 -17.86
C ILE A 192 19.84 2.37 -17.48
N ALA A 193 20.53 3.09 -18.36
CA ALA A 193 21.88 3.59 -18.11
C ALA A 193 21.93 4.52 -16.90
N HIS A 194 20.90 5.37 -16.71
CA HIS A 194 20.79 6.21 -15.52
C HIS A 194 20.66 5.39 -14.23
N CYS A 195 19.75 4.41 -14.18
CA CYS A 195 19.58 3.54 -13.02
C CYS A 195 20.90 2.83 -12.65
N LEU A 196 21.60 2.27 -13.65
CA LEU A 196 22.90 1.61 -13.47
C LEU A 196 24.03 2.58 -13.09
N LYS A 197 23.91 3.86 -13.41
CA LYS A 197 24.87 4.89 -13.01
C LYS A 197 24.69 5.28 -11.55
N VAL A 198 23.44 5.45 -11.09
CA VAL A 198 23.15 5.88 -9.72
C VAL A 198 23.22 4.73 -8.71
N ASP A 199 23.00 3.50 -9.15
CA ASP A 199 23.15 2.28 -8.34
C ASP A 199 23.71 1.11 -9.18
N PRO A 200 25.04 1.06 -9.42
CA PRO A 200 25.67 0.06 -10.29
C PRO A 200 25.47 -1.39 -9.86
N GLU A 201 25.36 -1.62 -8.56
CA GLU A 201 25.13 -2.95 -7.96
C GLU A 201 23.64 -3.31 -7.90
N ARG A 202 22.75 -2.39 -8.30
CA ARG A 202 21.30 -2.51 -8.19
C ARG A 202 20.86 -2.89 -6.78
N ARG A 203 21.50 -2.28 -5.77
CA ARG A 203 21.25 -2.61 -4.36
C ARG A 203 19.81 -2.24 -3.97
N LEU A 204 19.39 -1.03 -4.34
CA LEU A 204 18.06 -0.46 -4.14
C LEU A 204 17.35 -0.20 -5.45
N ILE A 205 18.04 0.30 -6.49
CA ILE A 205 17.42 0.68 -7.77
C ILE A 205 17.74 -0.34 -8.86
N CYS A 206 16.70 -0.95 -9.42
CA CYS A 206 16.80 -1.89 -10.53
C CYS A 206 16.04 -1.33 -11.74
N PRO A 207 16.68 -1.17 -12.92
CA PRO A 207 15.91 -0.85 -14.11
C PRO A 207 15.05 -2.05 -14.54
N ILE A 208 13.82 -1.78 -15.00
CA ILE A 208 12.88 -2.79 -15.52
C ILE A 208 12.36 -2.38 -16.90
N ILE A 209 12.25 -3.34 -17.81
CA ILE A 209 11.72 -3.12 -19.16
C ILE A 209 10.20 -3.05 -19.10
N THR A 210 9.62 -1.99 -19.66
CA THR A 210 8.20 -1.66 -19.44
C THR A 210 7.48 -1.30 -20.74
N PRO A 211 7.21 -2.27 -21.63
CA PRO A 211 6.13 -2.11 -22.58
C PRO A 211 4.84 -1.93 -21.78
N ARG A 212 4.02 -0.92 -22.10
CA ARG A 212 2.80 -0.69 -21.30
C ARG A 212 1.89 -1.91 -21.34
N PHE A 213 1.47 -2.27 -22.54
CA PHE A 213 0.64 -3.43 -22.87
C PHE A 213 0.64 -3.61 -24.40
N ALA A 214 0.35 -4.82 -24.89
CA ALA A 214 0.51 -5.14 -26.31
C ALA A 214 -0.20 -4.17 -27.28
N PRO A 215 -1.42 -3.68 -27.01
CA PRO A 215 -2.10 -2.74 -27.90
C PRO A 215 -1.30 -1.47 -28.22
N THR A 216 -0.48 -0.97 -27.29
CA THR A 216 0.28 0.29 -27.49
C THR A 216 1.70 0.08 -27.99
N CYS A 217 2.12 -1.16 -28.21
CA CYS A 217 3.46 -1.50 -28.65
C CYS A 217 3.41 -2.28 -29.97
N SER A 218 4.01 -1.76 -31.03
CA SER A 218 4.15 -2.51 -32.28
C SER A 218 4.97 -3.78 -32.06
N ALA A 219 4.78 -4.79 -32.92
CA ALA A 219 5.57 -6.03 -32.85
C ALA A 219 7.09 -5.75 -32.90
N LYS A 220 7.50 -4.71 -33.64
CA LYS A 220 8.89 -4.28 -33.74
C LYS A 220 9.41 -3.70 -32.42
N LEU A 221 8.61 -2.86 -31.76
CA LEU A 221 8.95 -2.35 -30.43
C LEU A 221 9.04 -3.49 -29.41
N LEU A 222 8.03 -4.36 -29.34
CA LEU A 222 8.01 -5.50 -28.41
C LEU A 222 9.25 -6.39 -28.59
N LYS A 223 9.61 -6.71 -29.84
CA LYS A 223 10.79 -7.52 -30.14
C LYS A 223 12.09 -6.82 -29.71
N GLY A 224 12.24 -5.53 -30.02
CA GLY A 224 13.42 -4.78 -29.61
C GLY A 224 13.58 -4.65 -28.10
N LEU A 225 12.47 -4.51 -27.36
CA LEU A 225 12.46 -4.54 -25.90
C LEU A 225 12.82 -5.92 -25.33
N GLY A 226 12.38 -7.00 -25.99
CA GLY A 226 12.79 -8.37 -25.64
C GLY A 226 14.29 -8.60 -25.83
N ASP A 227 14.85 -8.11 -26.95
CA ASP A 227 16.29 -8.18 -27.20
C ASP A 227 17.10 -7.37 -26.18
N LEU A 228 16.58 -6.21 -25.78
CA LEU A 228 17.17 -5.37 -24.74
C LEU A 228 17.11 -6.05 -23.36
N ALA A 229 15.97 -6.66 -23.01
CA ALA A 229 15.79 -7.40 -21.77
C ALA A 229 16.79 -8.56 -21.65
N GLU A 230 16.96 -9.33 -22.73
CA GLU A 230 17.93 -10.44 -22.77
C GLU A 230 19.37 -9.94 -22.68
N ARG A 231 19.75 -8.94 -23.48
CA ARG A 231 21.10 -8.36 -23.48
C ARG A 231 21.50 -7.84 -22.09
N GLY A 232 20.58 -7.16 -21.40
CA GLY A 232 20.83 -6.58 -20.08
C GLY A 232 20.53 -7.50 -18.89
N LYS A 233 20.02 -8.71 -19.15
CA LYS A 233 19.42 -9.62 -18.14
C LYS A 233 18.46 -8.87 -17.21
N LEU A 234 17.61 -8.05 -17.81
CA LEU A 234 16.71 -7.16 -17.08
C LEU A 234 15.36 -7.85 -16.80
N PRO A 235 14.68 -7.47 -15.71
CA PRO A 235 13.28 -7.82 -15.54
C PRO A 235 12.41 -7.11 -16.57
N VAL A 236 11.21 -7.65 -16.75
CA VAL A 236 10.17 -7.10 -17.63
C VAL A 236 8.88 -6.96 -16.82
N GLN A 237 8.14 -5.87 -16.99
CA GLN A 237 6.78 -5.72 -16.48
C GLN A 237 5.84 -5.28 -17.60
N THR A 238 4.64 -5.87 -17.67
CA THR A 238 3.58 -5.44 -18.60
C THR A 238 2.20 -5.88 -18.08
N HIS A 239 1.12 -5.34 -18.67
CA HIS A 239 -0.25 -5.77 -18.39
C HIS A 239 -0.61 -6.99 -19.27
N VAL A 240 -1.47 -7.88 -18.76
CA VAL A 240 -1.99 -9.02 -19.54
C VAL A 240 -3.41 -9.38 -19.11
N CYS A 241 -4.26 -9.70 -20.08
CA CYS A 241 -5.60 -10.28 -19.89
C CYS A 241 -6.39 -9.61 -18.74
N GLU A 242 -6.40 -8.28 -18.71
CA GLU A 242 -7.07 -7.53 -17.65
C GLU A 242 -8.56 -7.42 -17.95
N ASN A 243 -8.92 -7.02 -19.18
CA ASN A 243 -10.30 -6.79 -19.58
C ASN A 243 -10.69 -7.63 -20.81
N GLU A 244 -11.94 -8.10 -20.90
CA GLU A 244 -12.38 -8.87 -22.07
C GLU A 244 -12.30 -8.10 -23.39
N ALA A 245 -12.58 -6.78 -23.37
CA ALA A 245 -12.48 -5.94 -24.56
C ALA A 245 -11.01 -5.77 -24.99
N GLU A 246 -10.11 -5.64 -24.02
CA GLU A 246 -8.67 -5.60 -24.24
C GLU A 246 -8.18 -6.92 -24.87
N VAL A 247 -8.56 -8.08 -24.32
CA VAL A 247 -8.19 -9.40 -24.86
C VAL A 247 -8.63 -9.56 -26.32
N LYS A 248 -9.85 -9.13 -26.66
CA LYS A 248 -10.35 -9.16 -28.04
C LYS A 248 -9.54 -8.24 -28.94
N TRP A 249 -9.24 -7.02 -28.48
CA TRP A 249 -8.47 -6.05 -29.25
C TRP A 249 -7.04 -6.53 -29.54
N VAL A 250 -6.40 -7.19 -28.57
CA VAL A 250 -5.07 -7.80 -28.77
C VAL A 250 -5.13 -8.86 -29.89
N GLN A 251 -6.16 -9.70 -29.91
CA GLN A 251 -6.32 -10.71 -30.96
C GLN A 251 -6.49 -10.09 -32.35
N GLU A 252 -7.15 -8.94 -32.45
CA GLU A 252 -7.31 -8.19 -33.70
C GLU A 252 -6.00 -7.55 -34.17
N LEU A 253 -5.21 -6.99 -33.24
CA LEU A 253 -3.94 -6.35 -33.54
C LEU A 253 -2.81 -7.33 -33.85
N PHE A 254 -2.87 -8.54 -33.28
CA PHE A 254 -1.85 -9.58 -33.43
C PHE A 254 -2.49 -10.90 -33.90
N PRO A 255 -3.06 -10.95 -35.12
CA PRO A 255 -3.80 -12.12 -35.60
C PRO A 255 -2.93 -13.37 -35.77
N GLU A 256 -1.62 -13.18 -35.94
CA GLU A 256 -0.63 -14.26 -36.04
C GLU A 256 -0.32 -14.92 -34.68
N SER A 257 -0.69 -14.27 -33.57
CA SER A 257 -0.48 -14.79 -32.21
C SER A 257 -1.68 -15.62 -31.76
N THR A 258 -1.40 -16.74 -31.09
CA THR A 258 -2.42 -17.68 -30.59
C THR A 258 -3.13 -17.20 -29.33
N SER A 259 -2.53 -16.26 -28.60
CA SER A 259 -3.03 -15.72 -27.33
C SER A 259 -2.33 -14.40 -26.99
N TYR A 260 -2.83 -13.69 -25.98
CA TYR A 260 -2.24 -12.44 -25.51
C TYR A 260 -0.82 -12.70 -24.98
N THR A 261 -0.65 -13.70 -24.10
CA THR A 261 0.67 -14.15 -23.65
C THR A 261 1.59 -14.60 -24.79
N GLY A 262 1.02 -15.17 -25.86
CA GLY A 262 1.75 -15.55 -27.08
C GLY A 262 2.42 -14.38 -27.80
N VAL A 263 1.80 -13.19 -27.77
CA VAL A 263 2.39 -11.95 -28.31
C VAL A 263 3.72 -11.65 -27.61
N TYR A 264 3.72 -11.65 -26.27
CA TYR A 264 4.92 -11.39 -25.48
C TYR A 264 5.95 -12.51 -25.60
N ASN A 265 5.52 -13.77 -25.69
CA ASN A 265 6.42 -14.91 -25.85
C ASN A 265 7.21 -14.83 -27.18
N THR A 266 6.52 -14.51 -28.28
CA THR A 266 7.13 -14.36 -29.60
C THR A 266 8.15 -13.23 -29.62
N ALA A 267 7.91 -12.16 -28.87
CA ALA A 267 8.83 -11.04 -28.71
C ALA A 267 10.04 -11.35 -27.81
N GLY A 268 10.07 -12.49 -27.11
CA GLY A 268 11.12 -12.84 -26.14
C GLY A 268 10.95 -12.14 -24.79
N LEU A 269 9.76 -11.61 -24.50
CA LEU A 269 9.48 -10.87 -23.26
C LEU A 269 9.01 -11.76 -22.10
N LEU A 270 8.64 -13.03 -22.36
CA LEU A 270 8.28 -13.98 -21.32
C LEU A 270 9.51 -14.75 -20.83
N THR A 271 10.00 -14.36 -19.67
CA THR A 271 11.15 -14.95 -18.99
C THR A 271 10.83 -15.17 -17.51
N GLU A 272 11.75 -15.82 -16.81
CA GLU A 272 11.66 -15.92 -15.35
C GLU A 272 11.77 -14.56 -14.63
N ARG A 273 12.12 -13.46 -15.31
CA ARG A 273 12.17 -12.12 -14.71
C ARG A 273 10.98 -11.25 -15.12
N THR A 274 9.96 -11.86 -15.71
CA THR A 274 8.77 -11.16 -16.21
C THR A 274 7.66 -11.16 -15.16
N ILE A 275 7.09 -9.99 -14.93
CA ILE A 275 5.94 -9.73 -14.07
C ILE A 275 4.76 -9.33 -14.95
N LEU A 276 3.70 -10.13 -14.94
CA LEU A 276 2.47 -9.85 -15.66
C LEU A 276 1.40 -9.35 -14.68
N ALA A 277 0.91 -8.14 -14.90
CA ALA A 277 -0.15 -7.57 -14.08
C ALA A 277 -1.53 -8.09 -14.48
N HIS A 278 -2.43 -8.18 -13.48
CA HIS A 278 -3.84 -8.58 -13.56
C HIS A 278 -4.09 -10.07 -13.78
N ALA A 279 -3.80 -10.58 -14.98
CA ALA A 279 -3.95 -12.00 -15.32
C ALA A 279 -5.36 -12.58 -15.00
N ILE A 280 -6.41 -11.83 -15.29
CA ILE A 280 -7.80 -12.19 -14.92
C ILE A 280 -8.37 -13.21 -15.91
N HIS A 281 -8.26 -12.92 -17.20
CA HIS A 281 -8.92 -13.66 -18.28
C HIS A 281 -7.98 -14.63 -19.00
N LEU A 282 -7.00 -15.19 -18.28
CA LEU A 282 -6.06 -16.15 -18.84
C LEU A 282 -6.77 -17.44 -19.30
N LYS A 283 -6.46 -17.89 -20.51
CA LYS A 283 -6.85 -19.24 -20.95
C LYS A 283 -5.92 -20.30 -20.34
N LYS A 284 -6.36 -21.55 -20.34
CA LYS A 284 -5.60 -22.68 -19.78
C LYS A 284 -4.21 -22.82 -20.42
N GLU A 285 -4.11 -22.63 -21.73
CA GLU A 285 -2.86 -22.72 -22.48
C GLU A 285 -1.91 -21.57 -22.11
N GLU A 286 -2.45 -20.40 -21.76
CA GLU A 286 -1.65 -19.25 -21.30
C GLU A 286 -1.10 -19.47 -19.89
N ILE A 287 -1.90 -20.06 -18.99
CA ILE A 287 -1.45 -20.48 -17.65
C ILE A 287 -0.30 -21.49 -17.79
N GLN A 288 -0.42 -22.47 -18.69
CA GLN A 288 0.62 -23.45 -18.94
C GLN A 288 1.91 -22.79 -19.48
N LEU A 289 1.79 -21.86 -20.44
CA LEU A 289 2.93 -21.11 -20.96
C LEU A 289 3.61 -20.27 -19.87
N ILE A 290 2.83 -19.59 -19.03
CA ILE A 290 3.35 -18.81 -17.89
C ILE A 290 4.15 -19.71 -16.95
N LYS A 291 3.61 -20.89 -16.61
CA LYS A 291 4.28 -21.90 -15.77
C LYS A 291 5.58 -22.39 -16.40
N GLU A 292 5.56 -22.77 -17.68
CA GLU A 292 6.73 -23.26 -18.42
C GLU A 292 7.85 -22.22 -18.50
N LYS A 293 7.50 -20.94 -18.66
CA LYS A 293 8.46 -19.83 -18.70
C LYS A 293 8.86 -19.30 -17.33
N ASN A 294 8.28 -19.85 -16.26
CA ASN A 294 8.42 -19.38 -14.90
C ASN A 294 8.09 -17.87 -14.78
N VAL A 295 7.10 -17.40 -15.52
CA VAL A 295 6.63 -16.00 -15.47
C VAL A 295 5.83 -15.79 -14.19
N LYS A 296 5.87 -14.58 -13.64
CA LYS A 296 5.22 -14.23 -12.38
C LYS A 296 4.02 -13.32 -12.59
N ILE A 297 3.10 -13.33 -11.64
CA ILE A 297 1.85 -12.57 -11.71
C ILE A 297 1.79 -11.54 -10.58
N SER A 298 1.45 -10.29 -10.93
CA SER A 298 1.04 -9.26 -9.98
C SER A 298 -0.48 -9.20 -9.95
N HIS A 299 -1.09 -9.67 -8.86
CA HIS A 299 -2.53 -9.56 -8.65
C HIS A 299 -2.88 -8.18 -8.11
N CYS A 300 -3.73 -7.44 -8.84
CA CYS A 300 -4.13 -6.07 -8.50
C CYS A 300 -5.62 -5.98 -8.11
N PRO A 301 -6.05 -6.59 -6.99
CA PRO A 301 -7.47 -6.78 -6.69
C PRO A 301 -8.26 -5.46 -6.56
N VAL A 302 -7.63 -4.42 -6.00
CA VAL A 302 -8.26 -3.10 -5.83
C VAL A 302 -8.65 -2.52 -7.19
N SER A 303 -7.71 -2.52 -8.13
CA SER A 303 -7.92 -2.03 -9.50
C SER A 303 -8.91 -2.89 -10.28
N ASN A 304 -8.74 -4.21 -10.20
CA ASN A 304 -9.56 -5.17 -10.92
C ASN A 304 -11.06 -4.99 -10.61
N LEU A 305 -11.40 -4.69 -9.35
CA LEU A 305 -12.77 -4.41 -8.94
C LEU A 305 -13.21 -2.98 -9.28
N ALA A 306 -12.36 -1.97 -9.04
CA ALA A 306 -12.68 -0.57 -9.31
C ALA A 306 -13.02 -0.31 -10.79
N LEU A 307 -12.32 -0.97 -11.71
CA LEU A 307 -12.53 -0.84 -13.15
C LEU A 307 -13.49 -1.88 -13.73
N THR A 308 -14.09 -2.73 -12.90
CA THR A 308 -14.97 -3.84 -13.32
C THR A 308 -14.27 -4.79 -14.32
N SER A 309 -12.96 -5.01 -14.13
CA SER A 309 -12.15 -5.88 -14.99
C SER A 309 -12.41 -7.36 -14.71
N GLY A 310 -12.63 -7.74 -13.44
CA GLY A 310 -13.04 -9.09 -13.03
C GLY A 310 -12.34 -9.61 -11.79
N CYS A 311 -12.47 -10.92 -11.53
CA CYS A 311 -11.89 -11.58 -10.35
C CYS A 311 -10.83 -12.61 -10.79
N ALA A 312 -9.55 -12.33 -10.52
CA ALA A 312 -8.46 -13.27 -10.83
C ALA A 312 -8.53 -14.52 -9.96
N LYS A 313 -8.31 -15.71 -10.55
CA LYS A 313 -8.35 -17.01 -9.85
C LYS A 313 -7.02 -17.34 -9.16
N VAL A 314 -6.58 -16.47 -8.24
CA VAL A 314 -5.24 -16.51 -7.63
C VAL A 314 -4.92 -17.84 -6.97
N LYS A 315 -5.84 -18.40 -6.18
CA LYS A 315 -5.64 -19.69 -5.50
C LYS A 315 -5.34 -20.83 -6.48
N ALA A 316 -6.01 -20.85 -7.64
CA ALA A 316 -5.75 -21.84 -8.68
C ALA A 316 -4.38 -21.62 -9.34
N LEU A 317 -3.98 -20.36 -9.60
CA LEU A 317 -2.65 -20.05 -10.14
C LEU A 317 -1.53 -20.49 -9.18
N MET A 318 -1.70 -20.27 -7.88
CA MET A 318 -0.75 -20.73 -6.85
C MET A 318 -0.65 -22.26 -6.80
N GLN A 319 -1.79 -22.97 -6.92
CA GLN A 319 -1.82 -24.43 -6.96
C GLN A 319 -1.13 -25.00 -8.22
N GLU A 320 -1.11 -24.25 -9.31
CA GLU A 320 -0.32 -24.58 -10.50
C GLU A 320 1.19 -24.34 -10.33
N GLY A 321 1.61 -23.75 -9.20
CA GLY A 321 3.00 -23.41 -8.92
C GLY A 321 3.45 -22.07 -9.49
N ILE A 322 2.52 -21.25 -9.99
CA ILE A 322 2.84 -19.90 -10.47
C ILE A 322 3.03 -18.98 -9.27
N LYS A 323 4.11 -18.20 -9.29
CA LYS A 323 4.38 -17.20 -8.25
C LYS A 323 3.49 -15.98 -8.43
N VAL A 324 2.81 -15.60 -7.37
CA VAL A 324 1.88 -14.47 -7.34
C VAL A 324 2.28 -13.51 -6.22
N GLY A 325 2.22 -12.21 -6.51
CA GLY A 325 2.38 -11.11 -5.57
C GLY A 325 1.20 -10.14 -5.66
N LEU A 326 1.21 -9.09 -4.85
CA LEU A 326 0.18 -8.05 -4.86
C LEU A 326 0.70 -6.75 -5.46
N GLY A 327 -0.12 -6.11 -6.29
CA GLY A 327 0.10 -4.77 -6.80
C GLY A 327 -1.02 -3.83 -6.39
N THR A 328 -0.69 -2.59 -6.03
CA THR A 328 -1.72 -1.57 -5.76
C THR A 328 -2.39 -1.11 -7.05
N ASP A 329 -1.63 -1.10 -8.14
CA ASP A 329 -2.01 -0.56 -9.45
C ASP A 329 -2.60 0.85 -9.36
N MET A 330 -1.99 1.71 -8.55
CA MET A 330 -2.41 3.10 -8.56
C MET A 330 -2.21 3.69 -9.96
N SER A 331 -3.19 4.34 -10.59
CA SER A 331 -4.49 4.75 -10.02
C SER A 331 -5.72 3.99 -10.54
N GLY A 332 -5.54 2.85 -11.21
CA GLY A 332 -6.65 1.91 -11.45
C GLY A 332 -7.20 1.41 -10.11
N GLY A 333 -6.30 1.09 -9.18
CA GLY A 333 -6.57 0.97 -7.75
C GLY A 333 -6.53 2.33 -7.06
N TYR A 334 -7.44 2.54 -6.10
CA TYR A 334 -7.53 3.82 -5.37
C TYR A 334 -6.61 3.91 -4.14
N SER A 335 -6.06 2.79 -3.68
CA SER A 335 -5.31 2.72 -2.42
C SER A 335 -3.80 2.55 -2.66
N PRO A 336 -2.94 3.30 -1.95
CA PRO A 336 -1.48 3.10 -1.97
C PRO A 336 -1.00 1.94 -1.11
N SER A 337 -1.91 1.23 -0.44
CA SER A 337 -1.59 0.24 0.58
C SER A 337 -1.61 -1.19 0.04
N ILE A 338 -0.52 -1.92 0.24
CA ILE A 338 -0.53 -3.37 0.01
C ILE A 338 -1.38 -4.08 1.07
N LEU A 339 -1.50 -3.55 2.29
CA LEU A 339 -2.44 -4.10 3.30
C LEU A 339 -3.89 -4.04 2.81
N GLU A 340 -4.29 -2.97 2.12
CA GLU A 340 -5.59 -2.92 1.44
C GLU A 340 -5.68 -3.96 0.32
N SER A 341 -4.60 -4.16 -0.44
CA SER A 341 -4.56 -5.21 -1.47
C SER A 341 -4.66 -6.62 -0.88
N VAL A 342 -4.11 -6.87 0.32
CA VAL A 342 -4.26 -8.13 1.08
C VAL A 342 -5.73 -8.37 1.43
N ARG A 343 -6.43 -7.35 1.94
CA ARG A 343 -7.87 -7.42 2.22
C ARG A 343 -8.66 -7.73 0.95
N GLN A 344 -8.44 -6.96 -0.11
CA GLN A 344 -9.18 -7.12 -1.36
C GLN A 344 -8.88 -8.46 -2.04
N ALA A 345 -7.65 -8.98 -1.99
CA ALA A 345 -7.33 -10.32 -2.50
C ALA A 345 -8.15 -11.40 -1.77
N THR A 346 -8.28 -11.29 -0.45
CA THR A 346 -9.09 -12.22 0.35
C THR A 346 -10.57 -12.15 -0.06
N LEU A 347 -11.13 -10.94 -0.18
CA LEU A 347 -12.53 -10.74 -0.57
C LEU A 347 -12.80 -11.19 -2.02
N VAL A 348 -11.90 -10.90 -2.97
CA VAL A 348 -12.00 -11.39 -4.35
C VAL A 348 -11.99 -12.91 -4.37
N SER A 349 -11.11 -13.57 -3.60
CA SER A 349 -11.08 -15.04 -3.52
C SER A 349 -12.38 -15.62 -2.93
N ASN A 350 -13.02 -14.91 -2.00
CA ASN A 350 -14.33 -15.29 -1.47
C ASN A 350 -15.44 -15.18 -2.53
N VAL A 351 -15.41 -14.15 -3.38
CA VAL A 351 -16.32 -14.00 -4.51
C VAL A 351 -16.11 -15.13 -5.52
N VAL A 352 -14.87 -15.45 -5.87
CA VAL A 352 -14.55 -16.60 -6.74
C VAL A 352 -15.06 -17.90 -6.12
N ALA A 353 -14.95 -18.07 -4.80
CA ALA A 353 -15.45 -19.26 -4.11
C ALA A 353 -16.98 -19.42 -4.16
N LEU A 354 -17.75 -18.37 -4.47
CA LEU A 354 -19.19 -18.49 -4.71
C LEU A 354 -19.50 -19.34 -5.95
N THR A 355 -18.61 -19.35 -6.94
CA THR A 355 -18.76 -20.15 -8.16
C THR A 355 -17.89 -21.40 -8.14
N ASP A 356 -16.65 -21.29 -7.67
CA ASP A 356 -15.63 -22.35 -7.81
C ASP A 356 -15.51 -23.20 -6.51
N GLY A 357 -16.28 -22.89 -5.48
CA GLY A 357 -16.31 -23.59 -4.19
C GLY A 357 -15.27 -23.09 -3.19
N PRO A 358 -15.33 -23.57 -1.93
CA PRO A 358 -14.54 -23.03 -0.81
C PRO A 358 -13.02 -23.19 -0.99
N GLY A 359 -12.58 -24.14 -1.82
CA GLY A 359 -11.16 -24.35 -2.13
C GLY A 359 -10.50 -23.21 -2.89
N ALA A 360 -11.27 -22.27 -3.45
CA ALA A 360 -10.77 -21.08 -4.13
C ALA A 360 -10.42 -19.91 -3.17
N LYS A 361 -10.79 -20.02 -1.89
CA LYS A 361 -10.49 -18.99 -0.89
C LYS A 361 -9.00 -18.94 -0.56
N LEU A 362 -8.51 -17.73 -0.38
CA LEU A 362 -7.22 -17.47 0.27
C LEU A 362 -7.43 -17.42 1.79
N SER A 363 -6.52 -18.06 2.52
CA SER A 363 -6.38 -17.80 3.97
C SER A 363 -5.71 -16.45 4.22
N MET A 364 -5.78 -15.96 5.47
CA MET A 364 -5.07 -14.75 5.88
C MET A 364 -3.54 -14.90 5.70
N ALA A 365 -2.98 -16.05 6.06
CA ALA A 365 -1.56 -16.35 5.87
C ALA A 365 -1.16 -16.28 4.39
N GLU A 366 -1.98 -16.87 3.51
CA GLU A 366 -1.75 -16.79 2.06
C GLU A 366 -1.82 -15.36 1.55
N ALA A 367 -2.81 -14.57 1.99
CA ALA A 367 -2.95 -13.18 1.54
C ALA A 367 -1.77 -12.31 2.00
N LEU A 368 -1.32 -12.45 3.26
CA LEU A 368 -0.13 -11.76 3.78
C LEU A 368 1.16 -12.21 3.06
N TYR A 369 1.27 -13.50 2.74
CA TYR A 369 2.37 -14.03 1.94
C TYR A 369 2.46 -13.34 0.58
N LEU A 370 1.33 -13.18 -0.13
CA LEU A 370 1.31 -12.50 -1.43
C LEU A 370 1.84 -11.05 -1.35
N GLY A 371 1.59 -10.35 -0.23
CA GLY A 371 2.07 -8.98 -0.01
C GLY A 371 3.53 -8.87 0.46
N THR A 372 4.16 -9.98 0.85
CA THR A 372 5.52 -10.01 1.43
C THR A 372 6.42 -10.99 0.68
N GLN A 373 6.62 -12.22 1.17
CA GLN A 373 7.51 -13.22 0.57
C GLN A 373 7.10 -13.58 -0.87
N GLY A 374 5.79 -13.73 -1.15
CA GLY A 374 5.28 -13.94 -2.50
C GLY A 374 5.60 -12.78 -3.45
N GLY A 375 5.38 -11.54 -3.01
CA GLY A 375 5.78 -10.35 -3.77
C GLY A 375 7.30 -10.27 -4.00
N ALA A 376 8.10 -10.61 -2.99
CA ALA A 376 9.55 -10.70 -3.10
C ALA A 376 9.98 -11.74 -4.14
N GLU A 377 9.35 -12.92 -4.17
CA GLU A 377 9.58 -13.93 -5.21
C GLU A 377 9.22 -13.43 -6.61
N VAL A 378 8.12 -12.66 -6.75
CA VAL A 378 7.69 -12.06 -8.02
C VAL A 378 8.74 -11.12 -8.59
N VAL A 379 9.33 -10.26 -7.76
CA VAL A 379 10.39 -9.33 -8.19
C VAL A 379 11.80 -9.97 -8.22
N GLY A 380 11.92 -11.27 -7.95
CA GLY A 380 13.19 -12.00 -7.97
C GLY A 380 14.09 -11.79 -6.74
N LEU A 381 13.53 -11.29 -5.64
CA LEU A 381 14.22 -10.98 -4.39
C LEU A 381 13.80 -11.87 -3.21
N GLY A 382 13.06 -12.96 -3.42
CA GLY A 382 12.57 -13.85 -2.34
C GLY A 382 13.68 -14.52 -1.51
N HIS A 383 14.92 -14.52 -1.98
CA HIS A 383 16.10 -14.98 -1.22
C HIS A 383 16.75 -13.85 -0.39
N LYS A 384 16.31 -12.61 -0.59
CA LYS A 384 16.92 -11.38 -0.06
C LYS A 384 16.01 -10.66 0.93
N ILE A 385 14.69 -10.66 0.73
CA ILE A 385 13.69 -9.97 1.55
C ILE A 385 12.42 -10.81 1.67
N GLY A 386 11.38 -10.30 2.34
CA GLY A 386 10.03 -10.87 2.35
C GLY A 386 9.69 -11.72 3.59
N SER A 387 10.68 -12.07 4.39
CA SER A 387 10.53 -12.79 5.66
C SER A 387 11.74 -12.52 6.56
N PHE A 388 11.64 -12.95 7.83
CA PHE A 388 12.73 -12.86 8.80
C PHE A 388 13.50 -14.18 8.82
N GLU A 389 14.54 -14.28 8.00
CA GLU A 389 15.40 -15.45 7.94
C GLU A 389 16.87 -15.01 7.90
N VAL A 390 17.75 -15.79 8.52
CA VAL A 390 19.20 -15.50 8.51
C VAL A 390 19.71 -15.43 7.06
N GLY A 391 20.45 -14.37 6.75
CA GLY A 391 20.97 -14.05 5.41
C GLY A 391 20.13 -13.04 4.62
N LYS A 392 18.84 -12.83 4.98
CA LYS A 392 17.98 -11.81 4.37
C LYS A 392 18.33 -10.41 4.88
N GLU A 393 17.92 -9.39 4.12
CA GLU A 393 17.98 -7.99 4.53
C GLU A 393 16.83 -7.64 5.46
N TRP A 394 17.09 -6.76 6.42
CA TRP A 394 16.09 -6.22 7.33
C TRP A 394 15.25 -5.14 6.62
N ASP A 395 14.30 -5.61 5.82
CA ASP A 395 13.20 -4.82 5.25
C ASP A 395 11.96 -5.11 6.12
N ALA A 396 11.60 -4.19 7.01
CA ALA A 396 10.65 -4.42 8.09
C ALA A 396 9.79 -3.19 8.40
N VAL A 397 8.63 -3.44 8.99
CA VAL A 397 7.68 -2.45 9.50
C VAL A 397 7.45 -2.74 10.97
N LEU A 398 7.45 -1.70 11.81
CA LEU A 398 6.91 -1.78 13.16
C LEU A 398 5.44 -1.37 13.08
N VAL A 399 4.57 -2.31 13.46
CA VAL A 399 3.13 -2.11 13.50
C VAL A 399 2.71 -1.89 14.95
N THR A 400 1.93 -0.84 15.20
CA THR A 400 1.35 -0.57 16.52
C THR A 400 -0.18 -0.57 16.47
N LEU A 401 -0.80 -1.28 17.40
CA LEU A 401 -2.26 -1.39 17.54
C LEU A 401 -2.75 -0.55 18.72
N GLY A 402 -3.94 0.03 18.57
CA GLY A 402 -4.55 0.89 19.58
C GLY A 402 -5.38 0.12 20.61
N LYS A 403 -5.63 0.77 21.74
CA LYS A 403 -6.66 0.37 22.70
C LYS A 403 -7.76 1.42 22.66
N VAL A 404 -9.02 0.99 22.67
CA VAL A 404 -10.15 1.91 22.84
C VAL A 404 -10.03 2.53 24.22
N PRO A 405 -9.99 3.87 24.37
CA PRO A 405 -10.03 4.49 25.68
C PRO A 405 -11.30 4.08 26.41
N GLU A 406 -11.19 3.65 27.66
CA GLU A 406 -12.35 3.41 28.49
C GLU A 406 -13.12 4.72 28.67
N ILE A 407 -14.45 4.69 28.45
CA ILE A 407 -15.30 5.81 28.84
C ILE A 407 -15.23 5.85 30.37
N PRO A 408 -14.82 6.96 31.00
CA PRO A 408 -14.82 7.07 32.44
C PRO A 408 -16.25 6.81 32.95
N VAL A 409 -16.43 5.71 33.68
CA VAL A 409 -17.70 5.43 34.37
C VAL A 409 -17.62 6.17 35.69
N GLU A 410 -18.56 7.09 35.95
CA GLU A 410 -18.71 7.66 37.29
C GLU A 410 -18.93 6.49 38.26
N PRO A 411 -18.21 6.45 39.40
CA PRO A 411 -18.40 5.39 40.37
C PRO A 411 -19.88 5.33 40.76
N GLU A 412 -20.48 4.13 40.73
CA GLU A 412 -21.86 3.99 41.17
C GLU A 412 -22.02 4.58 42.58
N PRO A 413 -23.05 5.39 42.83
CA PRO A 413 -23.29 5.92 44.17
C PRO A 413 -23.40 4.74 45.13
N GLU A 414 -22.68 4.82 46.26
CA GLU A 414 -22.77 3.78 47.29
C GLU A 414 -24.24 3.53 47.62
N PRO A 415 -24.65 2.25 47.78
CA PRO A 415 -26.04 1.93 48.10
C PRO A 415 -26.44 2.72 49.34
N VAL A 416 -27.46 3.57 49.19
CA VAL A 416 -28.03 4.31 50.30
C VAL A 416 -28.46 3.28 51.35
N PRO A 417 -27.95 3.33 52.59
CA PRO A 417 -28.38 2.39 53.61
C PRO A 417 -29.90 2.49 53.77
N GLU A 418 -30.59 1.34 53.71
CA GLU A 418 -32.04 1.30 53.88
C GLU A 418 -32.43 2.00 55.18
N PRO A 419 -33.48 2.84 55.18
CA PRO A 419 -33.93 3.51 56.39
C PRO A 419 -34.33 2.45 57.42
N MET A 420 -33.70 2.49 58.60
CA MET A 420 -34.16 1.76 59.77
C MET A 420 -35.61 2.19 60.05
N ASP A 421 -36.52 1.21 60.06
CA ASP A 421 -37.88 1.36 60.58
C ASP A 421 -37.81 1.93 62.00
N THR A 422 -38.17 3.21 62.14
CA THR A 422 -38.62 3.75 63.42
C THR A 422 -40.13 3.85 63.37
N ASP A 423 -40.75 2.82 63.90
CA ASP A 423 -42.13 2.76 64.33
C ASP A 423 -42.42 3.97 65.25
N GLU A 424 -43.25 4.90 64.81
CA GLU A 424 -44.13 5.65 65.70
C GLU A 424 -45.29 6.34 64.95
N SER A 425 -46.47 6.04 65.45
CA SER A 425 -47.80 6.43 65.01
C SER A 425 -48.11 7.92 65.12
N SER A 426 -48.79 8.49 64.11
CA SER A 426 -49.90 9.43 64.35
C SER A 426 -50.75 9.65 63.11
N GLU A 427 -52.04 9.39 63.24
CA GLU A 427 -53.10 9.78 62.30
C GLU A 427 -53.13 11.30 62.08
N SER A 428 -53.36 11.76 60.84
CA SER A 428 -54.51 12.63 60.54
C SER A 428 -54.59 13.09 59.07
N LYS A 429 -55.79 12.86 58.52
CA LYS A 429 -56.61 13.69 57.62
C LYS A 429 -56.12 14.00 56.19
N GLU A 430 -56.90 13.44 55.27
CA GLU A 430 -57.12 13.86 53.88
C GLU A 430 -57.29 15.38 53.74
N THR A 431 -56.62 15.94 52.72
CA THR A 431 -57.20 16.96 51.83
C THR A 431 -56.62 16.80 50.44
N GLU A 432 -57.52 16.75 49.46
CA GLU A 432 -57.30 16.81 48.02
C GLU A 432 -56.46 18.02 47.61
N ASN A 433 -55.50 17.83 46.69
CA ASN A 433 -55.44 18.56 45.42
C ASN A 433 -54.27 18.04 44.57
N GLY A 434 -54.52 17.95 43.27
CA GLY A 434 -53.71 17.23 42.30
C GLY A 434 -52.44 17.96 41.86
N VAL A 435 -51.63 17.22 41.10
CA VAL A 435 -51.31 17.43 39.68
C VAL A 435 -50.41 16.25 39.28
N LEU A 436 -50.93 15.35 38.45
CA LEU A 436 -50.14 14.36 37.71
C LEU A 436 -50.07 14.86 36.26
N ALA A 437 -48.86 15.09 35.77
CA ALA A 437 -48.60 15.28 34.35
C ALA A 437 -48.29 13.90 33.75
N GLU A 438 -49.27 13.30 33.07
CA GLU A 438 -49.07 12.16 32.20
C GLU A 438 -48.46 12.61 30.87
N ILE A 439 -47.45 11.87 30.41
CA ILE A 439 -46.84 11.99 29.09
C ILE A 439 -47.71 11.17 28.12
N GLU A 440 -48.36 11.85 27.18
CA GLU A 440 -49.11 11.23 26.08
C GLU A 440 -48.17 10.53 25.09
N VAL A 441 -48.41 9.23 24.87
CA VAL A 441 -47.92 8.46 23.73
C VAL A 441 -49.01 8.46 22.67
N ASN A 442 -48.82 9.20 21.58
CA ASN A 442 -49.71 9.11 20.41
C ASN A 442 -49.23 8.03 19.44
N SER A 443 -49.98 6.93 19.38
CA SER A 443 -50.10 6.07 18.20
C SER A 443 -51.00 6.75 17.15
N ILE A 444 -50.89 6.36 15.87
CA ILE A 444 -51.99 6.02 14.95
C ILE A 444 -51.42 5.61 13.58
N ASP A 445 -51.65 4.34 13.29
CA ASP A 445 -52.05 3.61 12.07
C ASP A 445 -51.55 3.90 10.64
N GLU A 446 -51.25 2.74 10.05
CA GLU A 446 -51.11 2.33 8.67
C GLU A 446 -52.21 2.81 7.71
N LYS A 447 -51.82 3.04 6.45
CA LYS A 447 -52.65 2.74 5.26
C LYS A 447 -51.79 2.49 4.01
N LYS A 448 -52.04 1.33 3.38
CA LYS A 448 -51.57 0.89 2.05
C LYS A 448 -51.79 1.93 0.94
N PRO A 449 -51.08 1.78 -0.19
CA PRO A 449 -51.84 1.66 -1.44
C PRO A 449 -51.37 0.57 -2.41
N ALA A 450 -52.32 0.23 -3.29
CA ALA A 450 -52.29 -0.78 -4.33
C ALA A 450 -51.79 -0.25 -5.68
N ALA A 451 -51.54 -1.20 -6.59
CA ALA A 451 -50.98 -1.04 -7.93
C ALA A 451 -51.98 -0.60 -9.04
N ASN A 452 -51.39 -0.10 -10.13
CA ASN A 452 -51.83 0.04 -11.56
C ASN A 452 -51.48 1.46 -12.05
N GLY A 453 -51.01 1.75 -13.27
CA GLY A 453 -50.80 1.02 -14.51
C GLY A 453 -50.24 2.01 -15.56
N VAL A 454 -49.91 1.50 -16.73
CA VAL A 454 -49.11 2.08 -17.84
C VAL A 454 -49.82 3.17 -18.67
N ASN A 455 -49.12 4.25 -19.09
CA ASN A 455 -48.90 4.67 -20.51
C ASN A 455 -48.33 6.11 -20.71
N GLY A 456 -47.25 6.20 -21.51
CA GLY A 456 -47.02 7.14 -22.64
C GLY A 456 -46.92 8.67 -22.47
N SER A 457 -45.79 9.27 -22.89
CA SER A 457 -45.67 10.31 -23.95
C SER A 457 -44.53 11.35 -23.76
N LYS A 458 -43.61 11.36 -24.75
CA LYS A 458 -42.92 12.47 -25.47
C LYS A 458 -42.33 13.73 -24.79
N ASP A 459 -41.10 14.01 -25.25
CA ASP A 459 -40.44 15.30 -25.56
C ASP A 459 -40.29 16.39 -24.48
N ALA A 460 -39.03 16.71 -24.15
CA ALA A 460 -38.56 18.09 -23.98
C ALA A 460 -37.02 18.18 -24.05
N THR A 461 -36.53 18.80 -25.12
CA THR A 461 -35.23 19.47 -25.24
C THR A 461 -35.10 20.61 -24.23
N VAL A 462 -33.98 20.70 -23.49
CA VAL A 462 -33.49 21.96 -22.92
C VAL A 462 -31.97 22.02 -23.01
N THR A 463 -31.49 22.93 -23.85
CA THR A 463 -30.15 23.52 -23.86
C THR A 463 -29.98 24.45 -22.65
N ASN A 464 -28.81 24.44 -22.01
CA ASN A 464 -28.32 25.61 -21.27
C ASN A 464 -26.80 25.70 -21.38
N GLY A 465 -26.33 26.72 -22.08
CA GLY A 465 -24.95 27.18 -22.06
C GLY A 465 -24.76 28.23 -20.97
N VAL A 466 -23.57 28.28 -20.39
CA VAL A 466 -23.09 29.43 -19.63
C VAL A 466 -21.67 29.74 -20.07
N LYS A 467 -21.50 30.99 -20.51
CA LYS A 467 -20.24 31.63 -20.93
C LYS A 467 -19.37 31.93 -19.70
N ALA A 468 -18.07 31.73 -19.82
CA ALA A 468 -17.07 32.35 -18.95
C ALA A 468 -16.36 33.46 -19.74
N THR A 469 -16.29 34.66 -19.16
CA THR A 469 -15.55 35.82 -19.68
C THR A 469 -14.38 36.16 -18.76
N ASN A 470 -13.24 36.46 -19.38
CA ASN A 470 -11.99 36.96 -18.80
C ASN A 470 -12.13 38.31 -18.07
N GLY A 471 -11.24 38.54 -17.10
CA GLY A 471 -10.93 39.87 -16.56
C GLY A 471 -9.57 39.90 -15.85
N ILE A 472 -8.65 40.70 -16.36
CA ILE A 472 -7.28 40.96 -15.87
C ILE A 472 -7.28 42.28 -15.08
N ASN A 473 -6.55 42.36 -13.95
CA ASN A 473 -5.59 43.43 -13.57
C ASN A 473 -5.48 43.66 -12.04
N GLY A 474 -4.24 43.96 -11.58
CA GLY A 474 -4.02 44.98 -10.55
C GLY A 474 -3.11 44.60 -9.38
N ALA A 475 -1.85 45.05 -9.43
CA ALA A 475 -0.85 44.98 -8.35
C ALA A 475 -1.04 46.07 -7.27
N LYS A 476 -0.53 45.81 -6.05
CA LYS A 476 0.18 46.74 -5.11
C LYS A 476 0.50 46.04 -3.76
N GLY A 477 1.75 46.10 -3.29
CA GLY A 477 2.14 45.83 -1.88
C GLY A 477 1.97 47.07 -0.99
N PRO A 478 2.67 47.26 0.15
CA PRO A 478 3.49 46.34 0.99
C PRO A 478 3.14 46.42 2.50
N ASN A 479 3.71 45.57 3.37
CA ASN A 479 4.45 46.00 4.59
C ASN A 479 4.90 44.84 5.49
N ALA A 480 6.14 44.99 5.98
CA ALA A 480 6.77 44.22 7.05
C ALA A 480 6.49 44.84 8.42
N SER A 481 6.50 44.05 9.49
CA SER A 481 7.01 44.50 10.80
C SER A 481 7.43 43.32 11.67
N ASN A 482 8.64 43.46 12.22
CA ASN A 482 9.28 42.62 13.23
C ASN A 482 8.67 42.85 14.61
N GLY A 483 8.70 41.82 15.46
CA GLY A 483 8.41 41.93 16.89
C GLY A 483 9.16 40.88 17.72
N THR A 484 10.42 41.16 18.05
CA THR A 484 11.20 40.52 19.11
C THR A 484 10.68 40.90 20.49
N LYS A 485 10.56 39.94 21.42
CA LYS A 485 10.62 40.21 22.87
C LYS A 485 11.45 39.14 23.59
N THR A 486 12.39 39.65 24.37
CA THR A 486 13.37 38.97 25.23
C THR A 486 12.86 38.73 26.65
N ALA A 487 13.43 37.69 27.25
CA ALA A 487 13.47 37.19 28.63
C ALA A 487 13.27 38.15 29.82
N THR A 488 12.77 37.57 30.92
CA THR A 488 13.26 37.76 32.31
C THR A 488 12.87 36.55 33.16
N GLY A 489 13.79 36.03 33.98
CA GLY A 489 13.57 34.93 34.91
C GLY A 489 13.36 35.36 36.36
N THR A 490 13.00 34.41 37.21
CA THR A 490 13.10 34.45 38.68
C THR A 490 13.13 33.03 39.24
N THR A 491 14.03 32.82 40.20
CA THR A 491 14.26 31.63 41.03
C THR A 491 13.31 31.61 42.23
N ASP A 492 12.81 30.43 42.67
CA ASP A 492 12.81 30.09 44.09
C ASP A 492 12.60 28.59 44.43
N THR A 493 13.36 28.19 45.46
CA THR A 493 13.29 27.10 46.47
C THR A 493 12.68 25.72 46.22
N GLY A 494 13.42 24.71 46.69
CA GLY A 494 13.10 23.28 46.63
C GLY A 494 12.04 22.78 47.61
N ALA A 495 11.44 21.66 47.21
CA ALA A 495 10.75 20.69 48.04
C ALA A 495 11.02 19.30 47.43
N GLU A 496 11.10 18.31 48.30
CA GLU A 496 11.61 16.95 48.08
C GLU A 496 10.82 16.18 47.00
N GLU A 497 11.52 15.61 46.01
CA GLU A 497 10.96 14.66 45.02
C GLU A 497 11.04 13.24 45.60
N GLU A 498 9.89 12.71 46.04
CA GLU A 498 9.66 11.26 46.11
C GLU A 498 9.70 10.69 44.68
N ASP A 499 10.37 9.54 44.53
CA ASP A 499 10.53 8.77 43.28
C ASP A 499 9.20 8.52 42.55
N ALA A 500 8.79 9.48 41.72
CA ALA A 500 7.76 9.28 40.73
C ALA A 500 8.34 8.39 39.63
N LYS A 501 7.91 7.12 39.60
CA LYS A 501 8.04 6.27 38.41
C LYS A 501 7.64 7.12 37.19
N PRO A 502 8.43 7.13 36.10
CA PRO A 502 8.07 7.93 34.94
C PRO A 502 6.69 7.48 34.49
N LYS A 503 5.72 8.41 34.53
CA LYS A 503 4.46 8.23 33.82
C LYS A 503 4.84 8.11 32.37
N ILE A 504 4.73 6.90 31.83
CA ILE A 504 4.68 6.69 30.40
C ILE A 504 3.49 7.54 29.96
N ASP A 505 3.75 8.52 29.13
CA ASP A 505 2.68 9.18 28.40
C ASP A 505 2.08 8.05 27.56
N ASP A 506 0.93 7.53 27.97
CA ASP A 506 0.14 6.51 27.27
C ASP A 506 -0.46 7.13 26.00
N GLY A 507 0.35 7.94 25.29
CA GLY A 507 -0.02 8.75 24.16
C GLY A 507 -0.80 7.87 23.21
N ILE A 508 -2.10 8.12 23.14
CA ILE A 508 -3.02 7.34 22.35
C ILE A 508 -2.49 7.41 20.92
N ILE A 509 -1.87 6.33 20.47
CA ILE A 509 -1.49 6.18 19.07
C ILE A 509 -2.82 6.16 18.33
N ASP A 510 -3.03 7.16 17.45
CA ASP A 510 -4.15 7.17 16.52
C ASP A 510 -4.03 5.89 15.70
N SER A 511 -4.89 4.93 15.99
CA SER A 511 -4.87 3.59 15.42
C SER A 511 -6.29 3.26 15.00
N ALA A 512 -6.43 2.66 13.81
CA ALA A 512 -7.70 2.15 13.33
C ALA A 512 -8.11 0.81 13.96
N VAL A 513 -7.25 0.24 14.81
CA VAL A 513 -7.36 -1.14 15.29
C VAL A 513 -7.54 -1.13 16.81
N ASP A 514 -8.68 -1.65 17.24
CA ASP A 514 -9.07 -1.73 18.64
C ASP A 514 -8.68 -3.07 19.27
N ILE A 515 -7.88 -3.02 20.33
CA ILE A 515 -7.50 -4.16 21.18
C ILE A 515 -8.09 -4.01 22.59
N PHE A 516 -8.67 -5.10 23.11
CA PHE A 516 -9.33 -5.14 24.42
C PHE A 516 -8.50 -5.86 25.51
N GLY A 517 -7.43 -6.55 25.12
CA GLY A 517 -6.44 -7.16 26.01
C GLY A 517 -6.63 -8.66 26.23
N TRP A 518 -7.77 -9.23 25.84
CA TRP A 518 -8.01 -10.68 25.89
C TRP A 518 -7.66 -11.40 24.59
N GLU A 519 -7.40 -10.66 23.50
CA GLU A 519 -7.08 -11.24 22.21
C GLU A 519 -5.72 -11.92 22.21
N ASN A 520 -5.66 -13.09 21.60
CA ASN A 520 -4.38 -13.72 21.26
C ASN A 520 -3.73 -13.02 20.04
N TRP A 521 -2.48 -13.35 19.74
CA TRP A 521 -1.78 -12.67 18.65
C TRP A 521 -2.33 -12.95 17.26
N GLU A 522 -2.87 -14.14 16.99
CA GLU A 522 -3.53 -14.42 15.71
C GLU A 522 -4.73 -13.49 15.50
N GLU A 523 -5.52 -13.26 16.55
CA GLU A 523 -6.65 -12.33 16.55
C GLU A 523 -6.20 -10.87 16.38
N LYS A 524 -5.12 -10.45 17.06
CA LYS A 524 -4.54 -9.11 16.90
C LYS A 524 -4.07 -8.87 15.46
N VAL A 525 -3.37 -9.82 14.87
CA VAL A 525 -2.92 -9.76 13.46
C VAL A 525 -4.12 -9.73 12.52
N ALA A 526 -5.15 -10.56 12.76
CA ALA A 526 -6.36 -10.54 11.94
C ALA A 526 -7.08 -9.18 12.02
N LYS A 527 -7.22 -8.61 13.22
CA LYS A 527 -7.80 -7.27 13.39
C LYS A 527 -7.02 -6.20 12.64
N TRP A 528 -5.68 -6.25 12.67
CA TRP A 528 -4.83 -5.36 11.88
C TRP A 528 -5.03 -5.56 10.38
N VAL A 529 -5.06 -6.80 9.90
CA VAL A 529 -5.30 -7.08 8.47
C VAL A 529 -6.60 -6.45 8.00
N TYR A 530 -7.69 -6.59 8.75
CA TYR A 530 -9.01 -6.14 8.30
C TYR A 530 -9.33 -4.67 8.59
N ASN A 531 -8.74 -4.08 9.63
CA ASN A 531 -9.09 -2.72 10.07
C ASN A 531 -7.92 -1.74 10.01
N GLY A 532 -6.69 -2.21 9.88
CA GLY A 532 -5.50 -1.38 9.93
C GLY A 532 -5.26 -0.55 8.67
N ASP A 533 -4.53 0.56 8.84
CA ASP A 533 -4.11 1.46 7.79
C ASP A 533 -2.70 2.04 8.06
N ASP A 534 -2.33 3.12 7.39
CA ASP A 534 -1.01 3.75 7.55
C ASP A 534 -0.78 4.34 8.95
N ARG A 535 -1.84 4.58 9.73
CA ARG A 535 -1.70 5.02 11.11
C ARG A 535 -1.13 3.94 12.02
N ASN A 536 -1.27 2.67 11.64
CA ASN A 536 -0.64 1.55 12.33
C ASN A 536 0.86 1.38 12.01
N THR A 537 1.37 2.06 10.98
CA THR A 537 2.79 1.95 10.59
C THR A 537 3.60 2.99 11.35
N THR A 538 4.31 2.55 12.39
CA THR A 538 5.05 3.44 13.28
C THR A 538 6.47 3.70 12.80
N ALA A 539 7.13 2.70 12.21
CA ALA A 539 8.46 2.84 11.62
C ALA A 539 8.70 1.81 10.50
N VAL A 540 9.58 2.16 9.56
CA VAL A 540 9.95 1.29 8.43
C VAL A 540 11.46 1.29 8.25
N TRP A 541 12.02 0.10 8.06
CA TRP A 541 13.43 -0.13 7.76
C TRP A 541 13.60 -0.78 6.39
N ILE A 542 14.65 -0.39 5.68
CA ILE A 542 15.08 -1.00 4.41
C ILE A 542 16.58 -1.24 4.48
N ALA A 543 16.98 -2.50 4.32
CA ALA A 543 18.35 -2.96 4.55
C ALA A 543 18.91 -2.43 5.88
N GLY A 544 18.16 -2.60 6.98
CA GLY A 544 18.55 -2.19 8.33
C GLY A 544 18.49 -0.69 8.62
N ARG A 545 18.30 0.16 7.60
CA ARG A 545 18.23 1.61 7.76
C ARG A 545 16.78 2.05 7.95
N GLU A 546 16.51 2.81 9.01
CA GLU A 546 15.20 3.44 9.19
C GLU A 546 14.98 4.52 8.11
N VAL A 547 13.90 4.40 7.35
CA VAL A 547 13.55 5.29 6.24
C VAL A 547 12.26 6.09 6.52
N TYR A 548 11.47 5.66 7.49
CA TYR A 548 10.22 6.31 7.88
C TYR A 548 9.94 6.09 9.37
N ARG A 549 9.41 7.12 10.02
CA ARG A 549 8.83 7.06 11.37
C ARG A 549 7.60 7.96 11.44
N GLN A 550 6.52 7.47 12.05
CA GLN A 550 5.31 8.25 12.28
C GLN A 550 5.62 9.44 13.21
N GLY A 551 5.09 10.63 12.90
CA GLY A 551 5.35 11.85 13.68
C GLY A 551 6.70 12.53 13.40
N GLY A 552 7.55 12.00 12.51
CA GLY A 552 8.80 12.64 12.09
C GLY A 552 9.32 12.10 10.75
N ILE A 553 9.32 12.95 9.71
CA ILE A 553 9.92 12.57 8.43
C ILE A 553 11.45 12.59 8.61
N LEU A 554 12.09 11.41 8.70
CA LEU A 554 13.56 11.30 8.73
C LEU A 554 14.22 11.74 7.43
N VAL A 555 13.46 11.76 6.33
CA VAL A 555 13.88 12.32 5.03
C VAL A 555 13.41 13.77 4.96
N THR A 556 14.21 14.72 5.45
CA THR A 556 14.01 16.12 5.08
C THR A 556 14.16 16.20 3.56
N TRP A 557 13.05 16.39 2.84
CA TRP A 557 13.09 16.75 1.44
C TRP A 557 13.64 18.18 1.39
N PRO A 558 14.87 18.46 0.90
CA PRO A 558 15.18 19.81 0.51
C PRO A 558 14.23 20.14 -0.64
N ILE A 559 13.27 21.01 -0.35
CA ILE A 559 12.60 21.81 -1.36
C ILE A 559 13.66 22.82 -1.83
N ASP A 560 14.66 22.37 -2.57
CA ASP A 560 15.46 23.27 -3.38
C ASP A 560 14.60 23.61 -4.59
N ALA A 561 13.76 24.63 -4.39
CA ALA A 561 13.16 25.39 -5.47
C ALA A 561 14.28 26.19 -6.16
N THR A 562 15.12 25.51 -6.95
CA THR A 562 15.95 26.03 -8.07
C THR A 562 17.07 25.03 -8.40
N ALA A 563 16.82 24.16 -9.38
CA ALA A 563 17.85 23.53 -10.23
C ALA A 563 17.20 23.01 -11.52
#